data_AF-N0ALY6-F1
#
_entry.id   AF-N0ALY6-F1
#
_cell.length_a   1.000
_cell.length_b   1.000
_cell.length_c   1.000
_cell.angle_alpha   90.00
_cell.angle_beta   90.00
_cell.angle_gamma   90.00
#
_symmetry.space_group_name_H-M   'P 1'
#
loop_
_entity.id
_entity.type
_entity.pdbx_description
1 polymer ?
#
loop_
_entity_poly.entity_id
_entity_poly.type
_entity_poly.pdbx_seq_one_letter_code
_entity_poly.pdbx_strand_id
1 'polypeptide(L)'
;MTAFVRTPDWKAFENGGDTTIKILKSIDKGKTWDTTSVLSPFPSARLRLLGFTSEQNGYLILSGDRTMSSEANAILKTNDGGKTWVNAGTVQNNYRLVTSGGFINNTLGFISFGTLNEMDQPGRPSLYRTIDGGEDVG
;
A
#
# COMPACT_ATOMS: atom_id res chain seq x y z
N MET A 1 -31.96 -12.59 -14.36
CA MET A 1 -31.42 -11.24 -14.06
C MET A 1 -29.95 -11.42 -13.75
N THR A 2 -29.07 -11.11 -14.70
CA THR A 2 -27.63 -11.32 -14.55
C THR A 2 -27.00 -10.05 -13.99
N ALA A 3 -26.59 -10.06 -12.72
CA ALA A 3 -25.86 -8.96 -12.11
C ALA A 3 -24.37 -9.13 -12.42
N PHE A 4 -23.78 -8.20 -13.16
CA PHE A 4 -22.33 -8.10 -13.29
C PHE A 4 -21.81 -7.17 -12.19
N VAL A 5 -20.96 -7.68 -11.30
CA VAL A 5 -20.25 -6.84 -10.32
C VAL A 5 -19.29 -5.95 -11.10
N ARG A 6 -19.56 -4.64 -11.11
CA ARG A 6 -18.73 -3.64 -11.80
C ARG A 6 -17.61 -3.23 -10.85
N THR A 7 -16.44 -3.85 -10.97
CA THR A 7 -15.28 -3.45 -10.19
C THR A 7 -14.74 -2.11 -10.69
N PRO A 8 -14.55 -1.10 -9.82
CA PRO A 8 -13.93 0.16 -10.20
C PRO A 8 -12.45 -0.03 -10.56
N ASP A 9 -11.93 0.83 -11.45
CA ASP A 9 -10.50 0.91 -11.77
C ASP A 9 -9.81 1.94 -10.87
N TRP A 10 -8.66 1.58 -10.31
CA TRP A 10 -7.93 2.39 -9.34
C TRP A 10 -6.47 2.60 -9.74
N LYS A 11 -5.96 3.83 -9.60
CA LYS A 11 -4.56 4.17 -9.88
C LYS A 11 -4.01 5.14 -8.83
N ALA A 12 -2.73 5.07 -8.51
CA ALA A 12 -2.04 5.98 -7.60
C ALA A 12 -0.81 6.61 -8.27
N PHE A 13 -0.67 7.94 -8.19
CA PHE A 13 0.45 8.70 -8.75
C PHE A 13 0.98 9.71 -7.73
N GLU A 14 2.24 10.11 -7.85
CA GLU A 14 2.86 11.18 -7.07
C GLU A 14 3.21 12.36 -8.00
N ASN A 15 3.11 13.58 -7.50
CA ASN A 15 3.78 14.72 -8.12
C ASN A 15 5.19 14.79 -7.54
N GLY A 16 6.23 14.52 -8.35
CA GLY A 16 7.60 14.28 -7.86
C GLY A 16 8.11 15.30 -6.83
N GLY A 17 8.62 14.79 -5.71
CA GLY A 17 9.18 15.57 -4.59
C GLY A 17 8.16 16.03 -3.56
N ASP A 18 6.87 15.79 -3.81
CA ASP A 18 5.77 16.18 -2.93
C ASP A 18 5.37 15.02 -2.01
N THR A 19 4.83 15.34 -0.83
CA THR A 19 4.23 14.34 0.08
C THR A 19 2.83 13.94 -0.37
N THR A 20 2.35 14.46 -1.49
CA THR A 20 0.98 14.22 -1.98
C THR A 20 0.91 13.06 -2.97
N ILE A 21 0.16 12.02 -2.61
CA ILE A 21 -0.23 10.91 -3.49
C ILE A 21 -1.65 11.16 -4.00
N LYS A 22 -1.84 11.16 -5.32
CA LYS A 22 -3.16 11.22 -5.96
C LYS A 22 -3.66 9.81 -6.22
N ILE A 23 -4.84 9.50 -5.70
CA ILE A 23 -5.58 8.28 -5.98
C ILE A 23 -6.72 8.63 -6.94
N LEU A 24 -6.75 7.94 -8.08
CA LEU A 24 -7.80 8.08 -9.08
C LEU A 24 -8.70 6.86 -9.06
N LYS A 25 -10.01 7.11 -9.06
CA LYS A 25 -11.06 6.09 -9.13
C LYS A 25 -11.89 6.31 -10.38
N SER A 26 -12.14 5.26 -11.14
CA SER A 26 -13.16 5.27 -12.18
C SER A 26 -14.21 4.19 -11.95
N ILE A 27 -15.48 4.59 -12.03
CA ILE A 27 -16.63 3.67 -12.00
C ILE A 27 -17.20 3.41 -13.38
N ASP A 28 -16.66 4.05 -14.43
CA ASP A 28 -17.20 4.03 -15.77
C ASP A 28 -16.25 3.44 -16.83
N LYS A 29 -15.35 2.55 -16.38
CA LYS A 29 -14.30 1.89 -17.20
C LYS A 29 -13.27 2.89 -17.74
N GLY A 30 -12.89 3.85 -16.92
CA GLY A 30 -11.83 4.82 -17.20
C GLY A 30 -12.24 6.00 -18.08
N LYS A 31 -13.54 6.25 -18.30
CA LYS A 31 -14.00 7.40 -19.08
C LYS A 31 -13.94 8.68 -18.24
N THR A 32 -14.32 8.61 -16.98
CA THR A 32 -14.18 9.68 -15.99
C THR A 32 -13.45 9.17 -14.75
N TRP A 33 -12.78 10.09 -14.06
CA TRP A 33 -11.93 9.79 -12.91
C TRP A 33 -12.19 10.79 -11.78
N ASP A 34 -12.55 10.27 -10.61
CA ASP A 34 -12.53 11.03 -9.36
C ASP A 34 -11.12 10.99 -8.78
N THR A 35 -10.63 12.14 -8.30
CA THR A 35 -9.28 12.25 -7.71
C THR A 35 -9.37 12.57 -6.22
N THR A 36 -8.70 11.78 -5.40
CA THR A 36 -8.49 12.03 -3.98
C THR A 36 -7.00 12.22 -3.71
N SER A 37 -6.66 13.25 -2.93
CA SER A 37 -5.28 13.47 -2.49
C SER A 37 -5.07 12.85 -1.11
N VAL A 38 -3.97 12.13 -0.95
CA VAL A 38 -3.54 11.48 0.28
C VAL A 38 -2.17 11.99 0.65
N LEU A 39 -1.99 12.37 1.91
CA LEU A 39 -0.69 12.75 2.43
C LEU A 39 0.12 11.50 2.77
N SER A 40 1.26 11.35 2.11
CA SER A 40 2.31 10.39 2.44
C SER A 40 3.02 10.84 3.72
N PRO A 41 3.32 9.92 4.66
CA PRO A 41 4.08 10.25 5.86
C PRO A 41 5.55 10.58 5.59
N PHE A 42 6.03 10.38 4.36
CA PHE A 42 7.39 10.70 3.92
C PHE A 42 7.40 11.18 2.46
N PRO A 43 8.39 11.99 2.06
CA PRO A 43 8.50 12.47 0.68
C PRO A 43 8.94 11.36 -0.28
N SER A 44 8.76 11.57 -1.58
CA SER A 44 9.36 10.73 -2.63
C SER A 44 9.03 9.25 -2.46
N ALA A 45 7.74 8.92 -2.50
CA ALA A 45 7.34 7.53 -2.52
C ALA A 45 7.90 6.86 -3.78
N ARG A 46 8.48 5.67 -3.63
CA ARG A 46 8.97 4.83 -4.71
C ARG A 46 7.95 3.75 -5.07
N LEU A 47 7.43 3.05 -4.05
CA LEU A 47 6.45 1.98 -4.22
C LEU A 47 5.07 2.46 -3.75
N ARG A 48 4.04 2.11 -4.53
CA ARG A 48 2.63 2.32 -4.18
C ARG A 48 1.88 1.04 -4.52
N LEU A 49 1.38 0.34 -3.51
CA LEU A 49 0.52 -0.83 -3.69
C LEU A 49 -0.87 -0.47 -3.18
N LEU A 50 -1.75 -0.13 -4.10
CA LEU A 50 -3.14 0.21 -3.84
C LEU A 50 -4.02 -1.02 -4.08
N GLY A 51 -4.92 -1.32 -3.15
CA GLY A 51 -5.91 -2.37 -3.33
C GLY A 51 -7.14 -2.18 -2.44
N PHE A 52 -8.20 -2.90 -2.78
CA PHE A 52 -9.47 -2.88 -2.06
C PHE A 52 -9.90 -4.31 -1.74
N THR A 53 -10.33 -4.53 -0.49
CA THR A 53 -10.84 -5.83 -0.02
C THR A 53 -12.38 -5.86 -0.01
N SER A 54 -13.01 -4.69 -0.16
CA SER A 54 -14.44 -4.49 -0.39
C SER A 54 -14.66 -3.12 -1.05
N GLU A 55 -15.89 -2.75 -1.35
CA GLU A 55 -16.21 -1.42 -1.90
C GLU A 55 -15.84 -0.26 -0.95
N GLN A 56 -15.82 -0.53 0.36
CA GLN A 56 -15.56 0.47 1.40
C GLN A 56 -14.13 0.37 1.96
N ASN A 57 -13.59 -0.85 2.09
CA ASN A 57 -12.31 -1.08 2.74
C ASN A 57 -11.17 -1.21 1.72
N GLY A 58 -10.19 -0.32 1.83
CA GLY A 58 -9.00 -0.28 0.98
C GLY A 58 -7.71 -0.11 1.77
N TYR A 59 -6.59 -0.34 1.08
CA TYR A 59 -5.25 -0.20 1.61
C TYR A 59 -4.32 0.44 0.58
N LEU A 60 -3.34 1.18 1.07
CA LEU A 60 -2.25 1.74 0.30
C LEU A 60 -0.95 1.48 1.07
N ILE A 61 -0.10 0.63 0.52
CA ILE A 61 1.24 0.38 1.07
C ILE A 61 2.21 1.28 0.29
N LEU A 62 2.96 2.10 1.03
CA LEU A 62 3.96 3.01 0.50
C LEU A 62 5.36 2.57 0.94
N SER A 63 6.35 2.77 0.08
CA SER A 63 7.76 2.84 0.47
C SER A 63 8.45 3.99 -0.24
N GLY A 64 9.43 4.64 0.40
CA GLY A 64 10.07 5.84 -0.15
C GLY A 64 11.15 6.42 0.76
N ASP A 65 11.48 7.69 0.55
CA ASP A 65 12.50 8.44 1.29
C ASP A 65 13.87 7.72 1.35
N ARG A 66 14.33 7.31 0.16
CA ARG A 66 15.47 6.41 0.04
C ARG A 66 16.79 7.11 0.39
N THR A 67 17.47 6.61 1.42
CA THR A 67 18.82 7.05 1.80
C THR A 67 19.72 5.85 2.05
N MET A 68 20.88 5.74 1.39
CA MET A 68 21.84 4.63 1.59
C MET A 68 21.20 3.22 1.53
N SER A 69 20.27 3.01 0.58
CA SER A 69 19.50 1.76 0.42
C SER A 69 18.56 1.40 1.58
N SER A 70 18.33 2.34 2.51
CA SER A 70 17.24 2.32 3.48
C SER A 70 16.02 3.03 2.91
N GLU A 71 14.81 2.54 3.18
CA GLU A 71 13.54 3.20 2.86
C GLU A 71 12.60 3.20 4.06
N ALA A 72 11.82 4.27 4.18
CA ALA A 72 10.63 4.29 5.01
C ALA A 72 9.52 3.47 4.35
N ASN A 73 8.64 2.89 5.16
CA ASN A 73 7.44 2.19 4.70
C ASN A 73 6.22 2.62 5.54
N ALA A 74 5.03 2.58 4.93
CA ALA A 74 3.78 2.91 5.63
C ALA A 74 2.60 2.15 5.05
N ILE A 75 1.62 1.88 5.90
CA ILE A 75 0.32 1.30 5.58
C ILE A 75 -0.73 2.37 5.84
N LEU A 76 -1.47 2.75 4.80
CA LEU A 76 -2.64 3.59 4.91
C LEU A 76 -3.89 2.77 4.64
N LYS A 77 -4.97 3.09 5.35
CA LYS A 77 -6.25 2.40 5.28
C LYS A 77 -7.38 3.38 5.00
N THR A 78 -8.40 2.89 4.30
CA THR A 78 -9.67 3.59 4.10
C THR A 78 -10.81 2.64 4.45
N ASN A 79 -11.89 3.17 5.01
CA ASN A 79 -13.13 2.45 5.29
C ASN A 79 -14.36 3.13 4.66
N ASP A 80 -14.14 4.13 3.80
CA ASP A 80 -15.19 4.94 3.15
C ASP A 80 -15.11 4.89 1.61
N GLY A 81 -14.46 3.86 1.08
CA GLY A 81 -14.30 3.62 -0.35
C GLY A 81 -13.30 4.56 -0.99
N GLY A 82 -12.24 4.92 -0.26
CA GLY A 82 -11.10 5.69 -0.76
C GLY A 82 -11.25 7.20 -0.72
N LYS A 83 -12.27 7.73 -0.02
CA LYS A 83 -12.48 9.18 0.12
C LYS A 83 -11.56 9.78 1.17
N THR A 84 -11.32 9.05 2.26
CA THR A 84 -10.35 9.41 3.30
C THR A 84 -9.41 8.25 3.59
N TRP A 85 -8.20 8.60 4.02
CA TRP A 85 -7.11 7.65 4.26
C TRP A 85 -6.42 7.98 5.58
N VAL A 86 -6.22 6.97 6.42
CA VAL A 86 -5.57 7.09 7.72
C VAL A 86 -4.31 6.24 7.75
N ASN A 87 -3.26 6.72 8.43
CA ASN A 87 -2.07 5.91 8.68
C ASN A 87 -2.41 4.82 9.71
N ALA A 88 -2.28 3.56 9.33
CA ALA A 88 -2.51 2.41 10.20
C ALA A 88 -1.22 1.96 10.89
N GLY A 89 -0.07 2.08 10.22
CA GLY A 89 1.21 1.72 10.80
C GLY A 89 2.31 1.46 9.78
N THR A 90 3.35 0.76 10.23
CA THR A 90 4.58 0.50 9.48
C THR A 90 5.22 -0.79 9.97
N VAL A 91 6.05 -1.42 9.14
CA VAL A 91 6.94 -2.48 9.62
C VAL A 91 8.10 -1.84 10.36
N GLN A 92 8.14 -2.05 11.68
CA GLN A 92 9.16 -1.48 12.55
C GLN A 92 10.51 -2.19 12.39
N ASN A 93 11.60 -1.45 12.62
CA ASN A 93 12.97 -1.97 12.61
C ASN A 93 13.41 -2.69 11.31
N ASN A 94 12.69 -2.47 10.20
CA ASN A 94 13.06 -2.98 8.89
C ASN A 94 13.03 -1.85 7.86
N TYR A 95 14.23 -1.50 7.41
CA TYR A 95 14.44 -0.40 6.48
C TYR A 95 14.78 -0.87 5.06
N ARG A 96 14.61 -2.16 4.78
CA ARG A 96 14.86 -2.70 3.44
C ARG A 96 13.81 -2.20 2.46
N LEU A 97 14.07 -2.41 1.18
CA LEU A 97 13.14 -2.11 0.11
C LEU A 97 11.89 -3.00 0.23
N VAL A 98 10.72 -2.39 0.34
CA VAL A 98 9.45 -3.12 0.13
C VAL A 98 9.43 -3.58 -1.33
N THR A 99 9.17 -4.86 -1.54
CA THR A 99 9.06 -5.48 -2.86
C THR A 99 7.62 -5.79 -3.24
N SER A 100 6.78 -6.15 -2.27
CA SER A 100 5.36 -6.43 -2.49
C SER A 100 4.60 -6.41 -1.16
N GLY A 101 3.26 -6.50 -1.24
CA GLY A 101 2.38 -6.53 -0.09
C GLY A 101 0.93 -6.39 -0.49
N GLY A 102 0.03 -6.71 0.44
CA GLY A 102 -1.41 -6.61 0.22
C GLY A 102 -2.21 -7.12 1.41
N PHE A 103 -3.51 -6.85 1.38
CA PHE A 103 -4.45 -7.29 2.40
C PHE A 103 -5.45 -8.29 1.83
N ILE A 104 -5.76 -9.31 2.62
CA ILE A 104 -6.80 -10.30 2.32
C ILE A 104 -8.17 -9.76 2.75
N ASN A 105 -8.21 -9.10 3.91
CA ASN A 105 -9.41 -8.46 4.44
C ASN A 105 -9.02 -7.18 5.21
N ASN A 106 -9.93 -6.59 6.00
CA ASN A 106 -9.59 -5.34 6.67
C ASN A 106 -8.48 -5.46 7.72
N THR A 107 -8.24 -6.65 8.27
CA THR A 107 -7.29 -6.88 9.38
C THR A 107 -6.07 -7.70 8.97
N LEU A 108 -6.24 -8.74 8.15
CA LEU A 108 -5.17 -9.63 7.70
C LEU A 108 -4.47 -9.09 6.45
N GLY A 109 -3.17 -8.84 6.56
CA GLY A 109 -2.33 -8.40 5.46
C GLY A 109 -0.87 -8.83 5.60
N PHE A 110 -0.11 -8.63 4.53
CA PHE A 110 1.28 -9.06 4.41
C PHE A 110 2.11 -7.99 3.71
N ILE A 111 3.38 -7.88 4.11
CA ILE A 111 4.39 -7.00 3.48
C ILE A 111 5.68 -7.80 3.29
N SER A 112 6.26 -7.73 2.10
CA SER A 112 7.50 -8.41 1.76
C SER A 112 8.62 -7.42 1.43
N PHE A 113 9.83 -7.76 1.87
CA PHE A 113 11.07 -7.01 1.64
C PHE A 113 12.07 -7.83 0.81
N GLY A 114 11.55 -8.73 -0.03
CA GLY A 114 12.34 -9.61 -0.88
C GLY A 114 13.02 -10.73 -0.10
N THR A 115 14.20 -11.15 -0.55
CA THR A 115 14.93 -12.29 0.00
C THR A 115 16.04 -11.82 0.96
N LEU A 116 16.14 -12.44 2.13
CA LEU A 116 17.31 -12.40 3.01
C LEU A 116 18.31 -13.42 2.48
N ASN A 117 19.47 -12.93 2.03
CA ASN A 117 20.58 -13.77 1.60
C ASN A 117 21.64 -13.73 2.69
N GLU A 118 22.01 -14.90 3.20
CA GLU A 118 23.10 -15.09 4.15
C GLU A 118 24.15 -15.99 3.50
N MET A 119 25.43 -15.77 3.85
CA MET A 119 26.51 -16.59 3.33
C MET A 119 26.26 -18.06 3.71
N ASP A 120 26.40 -18.96 2.74
CA ASP A 120 26.23 -20.40 2.91
C ASP A 120 24.85 -20.87 3.38
N GLN A 121 23.82 -20.02 3.28
CA GLN A 121 22.42 -20.41 3.54
C GLN A 121 21.54 -20.18 2.30
N PRO A 122 20.51 -21.03 2.07
CA PRO A 122 19.52 -20.74 1.05
C PRO A 122 18.80 -19.43 1.39
N GLY A 123 18.57 -18.60 0.37
CA GLY A 123 17.84 -17.35 0.54
C GLY A 123 16.46 -17.60 1.11
N ARG A 124 16.08 -16.85 2.16
CA ARG A 124 14.78 -16.95 2.82
C ARG A 124 13.93 -15.71 2.58
N PRO A 125 12.60 -15.82 2.46
CA PRO A 125 11.75 -14.65 2.27
C PRO A 125 11.77 -13.77 3.53
N SER A 126 11.84 -12.46 3.32
CA SER A 126 11.53 -11.46 4.34
C SER A 126 10.06 -11.08 4.18
N LEU A 127 9.21 -11.68 5.00
CA LEU A 127 7.75 -11.52 4.96
C LEU A 127 7.25 -11.22 6.36
N TYR A 128 6.42 -10.18 6.46
CA TYR A 128 5.75 -9.77 7.68
C TYR A 128 4.24 -9.88 7.48
N ARG A 129 3.52 -10.12 8.58
CA ARG A 129 2.08 -10.29 8.64
C ARG A 129 1.49 -9.36 9.68
N THR A 130 0.34 -8.80 9.37
CA THR A 130 -0.54 -8.14 10.34
C THR A 130 -1.87 -8.89 10.43
N ILE A 131 -2.49 -8.87 11.61
CA ILE A 131 -3.84 -9.41 11.86
C ILE A 131 -4.77 -8.36 12.46
N ASP A 132 -4.35 -7.09 12.51
CA ASP A 132 -5.05 -5.96 13.13
C ASP A 132 -5.20 -4.76 12.17
N GLY A 133 -4.92 -4.94 10.89
CA GLY A 133 -5.09 -3.88 9.89
C GLY A 133 -3.83 -3.06 9.64
N GLY A 134 -2.71 -3.45 10.24
CA GLY A 134 -1.41 -2.81 10.09
C GLY A 134 -0.95 -2.02 11.32
N GLU A 135 -1.65 -2.12 12.44
CA GLU A 135 -1.26 -1.49 13.71
C GLU A 135 0.00 -2.17 14.27
N ASP A 136 0.02 -3.51 14.25
CA ASP A 136 1.20 -4.33 14.48
C ASP A 136 1.50 -5.21 13.25
N VAL A 137 2.79 -5.30 12.92
CA VAL A 137 3.28 -5.98 11.71
C VAL A 137 4.55 -6.76 12.07
N GLY A 138 4.40 -8.08 12.22
CA GLY A 138 5.44 -9.00 12.72
C GLY A 138 5.67 -10.24 11.88
#